data_AF-A0A7T7XMR3-F1
#
_entry.id   AF-A0A7T7XMR3-F1
#
_cell.length_a   1.000
_cell.length_b   1.000
_cell.length_c   1.000
_cell.angle_alpha   90.00
_cell.angle_beta   90.00
_cell.angle_gamma   90.00
#
_symmetry.space_group_name_H-M   'P 1'
#
loop_
_entity.id
_entity.type
_entity.pdbx_description
1 polymer ?
#
loop_
_entity_poly.entity_id
_entity_poly.type
_entity_poly.pdbx_seq_one_letter_code
_entity_poly.pdbx_strand_id
1 'polypeptide(L)'
;MKSTYQLIGAGLVLLLMAVTACSSPANSDPDPGTQKPGSPAAPVIGSVTPGERQLTVAWSAVENAGSYSVWYSRTDNSAGAVRAADGITGTRAVVSGLKDITEYYVWVRARNNAGDGGFSASMRETTFSASALYRADGGNKTRVDVPGDRRSASGLFELFMDEARDGDEFILELGSAGDDDPIPAGCDLRLPAGVAASIKLTGKDGTAVLQTGSGGGYAFFLWKGVTLTLGQGITVKGTQSNGTSLVHVYENSTLIMEAGSKITGNTTNGTSGGGVSVVNTGTFIMEGGEISGNGSADVFGGGVYTAGSFTMNGGKISGNSSADGAGIHVDVTGNFTLNGGEITGNRAASAAAGFSFTAGGGVSTSGTFTMTGGTISGNTAPGSGNTIPGYGGGVFIGPGGTFSIEAGTIGNNSASSYGGDIFVWGSLNLRGAAPDTIGIALVKDTYINLTGPLGGTGTAAIVLPGIFNSIPFSLDLEEAKDKPVLANGGIGGGFTAAVSRFGLHGDAAGYTVDSSGILRKLP
;
A
#
# COMPACT_ATOMS: atom_id res chain seq x y z
N MET A 1 43.85 -36.48 25.96
CA MET A 1 44.23 -37.81 26.49
C MET A 1 45.11 -38.50 25.44
N LYS A 2 46.29 -38.97 25.87
CA LYS A 2 47.26 -39.84 25.15
C LYS A 2 46.54 -41.12 24.65
N SER A 3 46.92 -41.88 23.62
CA SER A 3 48.22 -42.47 23.21
C SER A 3 48.00 -43.22 21.86
N THR A 4 48.83 -43.11 20.80
CA THR A 4 50.00 -43.98 20.40
C THR A 4 49.66 -45.50 20.28
N TYR A 5 49.87 -46.27 19.18
CA TYR A 5 51.14 -46.67 18.52
C TYR A 5 50.96 -47.49 17.18
N GLN A 6 51.90 -47.26 16.23
CA GLN A 6 52.69 -48.16 15.33
C GLN A 6 52.12 -49.32 14.45
N LEU A 7 52.36 -49.17 13.12
CA LEU A 7 53.27 -49.88 12.17
C LEU A 7 53.39 -51.44 12.05
N ILE A 8 53.77 -51.86 10.82
CA ILE A 8 54.24 -53.16 10.27
C ILE A 8 53.13 -53.95 9.54
N GLY A 9 53.24 -54.45 8.30
CA GLY A 9 54.35 -54.54 7.35
C GLY A 9 53.88 -55.16 6.02
N ALA A 10 54.72 -55.03 4.99
CA ALA A 10 54.51 -55.55 3.63
C ALA A 10 54.60 -57.08 3.56
N GLY A 11 53.88 -57.70 2.61
CA GLY A 11 53.93 -59.14 2.37
C GLY A 11 53.20 -59.56 1.09
N LEU A 12 53.89 -59.42 -0.03
CA LEU A 12 53.60 -59.98 -1.35
C LEU A 12 53.58 -61.53 -1.27
N VAL A 13 52.51 -62.21 -1.69
CA VAL A 13 52.56 -63.63 -2.08
C VAL A 13 51.76 -63.85 -3.36
N LEU A 14 52.51 -64.28 -4.37
CA LEU A 14 52.17 -64.73 -5.70
C LEU A 14 51.59 -66.16 -5.61
N LEU A 15 50.47 -66.46 -6.27
CA LEU A 15 50.10 -67.83 -6.61
C LEU A 15 49.91 -67.95 -8.13
N LEU A 16 50.91 -68.57 -8.76
CA LEU A 16 50.98 -68.96 -10.15
C LEU A 16 50.32 -70.33 -10.30
N MET A 17 49.37 -70.49 -11.23
CA MET A 17 49.15 -71.79 -11.89
C MET A 17 49.23 -71.56 -13.39
N ALA A 18 50.30 -72.08 -13.98
CA ALA A 18 50.48 -72.20 -15.41
C ALA A 18 49.89 -73.54 -15.88
N VAL A 19 49.15 -73.51 -16.99
CA VAL A 19 49.11 -74.65 -17.91
C VAL A 19 49.39 -74.12 -19.30
N THR A 20 50.53 -74.54 -19.82
CA THR A 20 51.07 -74.18 -21.13
C THR A 20 50.47 -75.08 -22.21
N ALA A 21 50.07 -74.52 -23.34
CA ALA A 21 50.15 -75.19 -24.63
C ALA A 21 50.68 -74.22 -25.68
N CYS A 22 51.68 -74.70 -26.40
CA CYS A 22 52.56 -74.01 -27.33
C CYS A 22 51.98 -74.03 -28.75
N SER A 23 51.97 -72.89 -29.46
CA SER A 23 52.21 -72.81 -30.91
C SER A 23 52.69 -71.41 -31.30
N SER A 24 53.59 -71.37 -32.29
CA SER A 24 54.59 -70.33 -32.63
C SER A 24 54.05 -69.04 -33.30
N PRO A 25 54.89 -68.00 -33.51
CA PRO A 25 54.47 -66.60 -33.44
C PRO A 25 54.07 -66.01 -34.80
N ALA A 26 53.10 -65.11 -34.78
CA ALA A 26 53.01 -64.03 -35.75
C ALA A 26 53.41 -62.73 -35.03
N ASN A 27 54.61 -62.25 -35.35
CA ASN A 27 55.04 -60.91 -35.04
C ASN A 27 54.32 -59.96 -36.00
N SER A 28 53.41 -59.14 -35.49
CA SER A 28 53.12 -57.83 -36.05
C SER A 28 53.08 -56.85 -34.89
N ASP A 29 54.10 -55.99 -34.87
CA ASP A 29 54.21 -54.73 -34.13
C ASP A 29 52.84 -54.14 -33.73
N PRO A 30 52.68 -53.60 -32.51
CA PRO A 30 51.58 -52.69 -32.26
C PRO A 30 51.83 -51.42 -33.08
N ASP A 31 51.03 -51.22 -34.12
CA ASP A 31 50.69 -49.89 -34.59
C ASP A 31 50.41 -49.01 -33.36
N PRO A 32 51.04 -47.83 -33.17
CA PRO A 32 50.56 -46.84 -32.23
C PRO A 32 49.27 -46.28 -32.81
N GLY A 33 48.24 -47.14 -32.83
CA GLY A 33 46.91 -46.82 -33.28
C GLY A 33 46.49 -45.61 -32.51
N THR A 34 46.29 -44.51 -33.24
CA THR A 34 45.59 -43.34 -32.78
C THR A 34 44.22 -43.82 -32.30
N GLN A 35 44.08 -44.16 -31.02
CA GLN A 35 42.78 -44.41 -30.44
C GLN A 35 41.99 -43.13 -30.69
N LYS A 36 40.94 -43.24 -31.51
CA LYS A 36 39.98 -42.17 -31.70
C LYS A 36 39.57 -41.71 -30.29
N PRO A 37 39.80 -40.44 -29.91
CA PRO A 37 39.54 -40.00 -28.55
C PRO A 37 38.11 -40.38 -28.16
N GLY A 38 37.96 -41.00 -26.99
CA GLY A 38 36.63 -41.30 -26.45
C GLY A 38 35.83 -40.02 -26.17
N SER A 39 34.57 -40.18 -25.79
CA SER A 39 33.80 -39.04 -25.27
C SER A 39 34.56 -38.39 -24.11
N PRO A 40 34.47 -37.05 -23.94
CA PRO A 40 35.21 -36.36 -22.88
C PRO A 40 34.78 -36.82 -21.48
N ALA A 41 35.67 -36.67 -20.51
CA ALA A 41 35.35 -36.90 -19.10
C ALA A 41 34.29 -35.90 -18.59
N ALA A 42 33.63 -36.25 -17.48
CA ALA A 42 32.71 -35.34 -16.82
C ALA A 42 33.46 -34.09 -16.27
N PRO A 43 32.99 -32.87 -16.56
CA PRO A 43 33.56 -31.65 -15.98
C PRO A 43 33.44 -31.61 -14.45
N VAL A 44 34.27 -30.81 -13.80
CA VAL A 44 34.15 -30.50 -12.36
C VAL A 44 33.73 -29.04 -12.22
N ILE A 45 32.59 -28.81 -11.56
CA ILE A 45 32.11 -27.46 -11.24
C ILE A 45 32.99 -26.90 -10.12
N GLY A 46 33.61 -25.74 -10.37
CA GLY A 46 34.45 -25.03 -9.40
C GLY A 46 33.66 -24.02 -8.56
N SER A 47 32.64 -23.40 -9.14
CA SER A 47 31.72 -22.52 -8.41
C SER A 47 30.39 -22.37 -9.13
N VAL A 48 29.35 -22.11 -8.34
CA VAL A 48 28.07 -21.57 -8.79
C VAL A 48 27.85 -20.29 -7.98
N THR A 49 27.80 -19.14 -8.65
CA THR A 49 27.60 -17.84 -8.01
C THR A 49 26.17 -17.38 -8.28
N PRO A 50 25.37 -17.11 -7.23
CA PRO A 50 24.00 -16.66 -7.40
C PRO A 50 23.92 -15.19 -7.87
N GLY A 51 22.87 -14.90 -8.64
CA GLY A 51 22.46 -13.55 -9.02
C GLY A 51 20.93 -13.44 -9.09
N GLU A 52 20.43 -12.28 -9.48
CA GLU A 52 19.00 -12.03 -9.67
C GLU A 52 18.48 -12.89 -10.82
N ARG A 53 17.56 -13.83 -10.53
CA ARG A 53 16.99 -14.76 -11.53
C ARG A 53 18.03 -15.53 -12.35
N GLN A 54 19.23 -15.69 -11.80
CA GLN A 54 20.32 -16.32 -12.54
C GLN A 54 21.35 -16.99 -11.64
N LEU A 55 22.08 -17.95 -12.20
CA LEU A 55 23.27 -18.57 -11.61
C LEU A 55 24.43 -18.49 -12.61
N THR A 56 25.59 -18.01 -12.16
CA THR A 56 26.82 -18.06 -12.95
C THR A 56 27.62 -19.29 -12.57
N VAL A 57 27.84 -20.18 -13.53
CA VAL A 57 28.46 -21.48 -13.33
C VAL A 57 29.86 -21.43 -13.94
N ALA A 58 30.87 -21.81 -13.17
CA ALA A 58 32.25 -21.94 -13.65
C ALA A 58 32.79 -23.34 -13.36
N TRP A 59 33.48 -23.93 -14.33
CA TRP A 59 34.03 -25.29 -14.25
C TRP A 59 35.48 -25.35 -14.75
N SER A 60 36.15 -26.47 -14.50
CA SER A 60 37.49 -26.73 -15.02
C SER A 60 37.43 -27.22 -16.47
N ALA A 61 38.39 -26.80 -17.29
CA ALA A 61 38.55 -27.32 -18.65
C ALA A 61 38.76 -28.84 -18.64
N VAL A 62 38.23 -29.52 -19.65
CA VAL A 62 38.29 -30.97 -19.82
C VAL A 62 39.08 -31.25 -21.08
N GLU A 63 40.09 -32.11 -20.99
CA GLU A 63 40.92 -32.50 -22.13
C GLU A 63 40.06 -33.14 -23.23
N ASN A 64 40.37 -32.83 -24.49
CA ASN A 64 39.65 -33.31 -25.68
C ASN A 64 38.17 -32.87 -25.76
N ALA A 65 37.71 -31.91 -24.94
CA ALA A 65 36.39 -31.30 -25.09
C ALA A 65 36.39 -30.23 -26.20
N GLY A 66 35.42 -30.30 -27.11
CA GLY A 66 35.18 -29.28 -28.13
C GLY A 66 34.14 -28.23 -27.70
N SER A 67 33.21 -28.61 -26.83
CA SER A 67 32.22 -27.70 -26.25
C SER A 67 31.63 -28.24 -24.94
N TYR A 68 30.85 -27.41 -24.25
CA TYR A 68 30.11 -27.76 -23.04
C TYR A 68 28.62 -27.43 -23.16
N SER A 69 27.82 -28.13 -22.37
CA SER A 69 26.42 -27.78 -22.10
C SER A 69 26.16 -27.70 -20.60
N VAL A 70 25.30 -26.76 -20.19
CA VAL A 70 24.91 -26.52 -18.80
C VAL A 70 23.43 -26.83 -18.64
N TRP A 71 23.11 -27.54 -17.56
CA TRP A 71 21.78 -28.07 -17.28
C TRP A 71 21.41 -27.78 -15.84
N TYR A 72 20.12 -27.58 -15.56
CA TYR A 72 19.63 -27.26 -14.22
C TYR A 72 18.29 -27.94 -13.91
N SER A 73 18.01 -28.13 -12.63
CA SER A 73 16.75 -28.69 -12.11
C SER A 73 16.49 -28.19 -10.70
N ARG A 74 15.24 -28.23 -10.24
CA ARG A 74 14.88 -27.98 -8.82
C ARG A 74 15.04 -29.21 -7.93
N THR A 75 15.27 -30.37 -8.55
CA THR A 75 15.55 -31.63 -7.86
C THR A 75 16.94 -32.09 -8.25
N ASP A 76 17.64 -32.76 -7.34
CA ASP A 76 18.97 -33.32 -7.61
C ASP A 76 18.90 -34.57 -8.50
N ASN A 77 18.42 -34.39 -9.74
CA ASN A 77 18.25 -35.45 -10.71
C ASN A 77 18.46 -34.91 -12.14
N SER A 78 19.57 -35.29 -12.76
CA SER A 78 19.94 -34.86 -14.11
C SER A 78 19.04 -35.44 -15.22
N ALA A 79 18.30 -36.53 -14.97
CA ALA A 79 17.42 -37.13 -15.97
C ALA A 79 16.23 -36.24 -16.35
N GLY A 80 15.80 -35.36 -15.44
CA GLY A 80 14.73 -34.37 -15.66
C GLY A 80 15.25 -32.94 -15.83
N ALA A 81 16.58 -32.75 -15.92
CA ALA A 81 17.16 -31.41 -15.99
C ALA A 81 16.86 -30.72 -17.33
N VAL A 82 16.70 -29.41 -17.27
CA VAL A 82 16.51 -28.55 -18.43
C VAL A 82 17.87 -28.03 -18.90
N ARG A 83 18.12 -28.05 -20.20
CA ARG A 83 19.35 -27.49 -20.79
C ARG A 83 19.26 -25.97 -20.81
N ALA A 84 20.13 -25.31 -20.06
CA ALA A 84 20.24 -23.85 -20.02
C ALA A 84 21.07 -23.30 -21.18
N ALA A 85 22.17 -23.96 -21.51
CA ALA A 85 23.11 -23.52 -22.56
C ALA A 85 23.81 -24.71 -23.22
N ASP A 86 24.23 -24.55 -24.47
CA ASP A 86 24.92 -25.55 -25.28
C ASP A 86 25.95 -24.91 -26.19
N GLY A 87 26.91 -25.70 -26.70
CA GLY A 87 27.95 -25.21 -27.61
C GLY A 87 28.97 -24.26 -26.99
N ILE A 88 29.10 -24.26 -25.65
CA ILE A 88 29.96 -23.31 -24.93
C ILE A 88 31.42 -23.73 -25.11
N THR A 89 32.28 -22.84 -25.62
CA THR A 89 33.71 -23.13 -25.81
C THR A 89 34.58 -22.66 -24.64
N GLY A 90 34.06 -21.73 -23.82
CA GLY A 90 34.67 -21.33 -22.55
C GLY A 90 34.30 -22.26 -21.40
N THR A 91 34.77 -21.92 -20.20
CA THR A 91 34.52 -22.69 -18.97
C THR A 91 33.61 -21.97 -17.98
N ARG A 92 32.76 -21.08 -18.50
CA ARG A 92 31.77 -20.31 -17.74
C ARG A 92 30.48 -20.16 -18.53
N ALA A 93 29.36 -20.14 -17.84
CA ALA A 93 28.06 -19.81 -18.42
C ALA A 93 27.12 -19.22 -17.38
N VAL A 94 26.16 -18.42 -17.85
CA VAL A 94 25.07 -17.88 -17.03
C VAL A 94 23.81 -18.66 -17.34
N VAL A 95 23.17 -19.20 -16.31
CA VAL A 95 21.82 -19.77 -16.35
C VAL A 95 20.86 -18.66 -15.96
N SER A 96 20.08 -18.13 -16.89
CA SER A 96 19.14 -17.00 -16.67
C SER A 96 17.67 -17.44 -16.67
N GLY A 97 16.77 -16.53 -16.27
CA GLY A 97 15.32 -16.79 -16.31
C GLY A 97 14.84 -17.75 -15.22
N LEU A 98 15.63 -17.88 -14.16
CA LEU A 98 15.28 -18.67 -12.98
C LEU A 98 14.29 -17.91 -12.10
N LYS A 99 13.55 -18.64 -11.27
CA LYS A 99 12.73 -18.03 -10.21
C LYS A 99 13.60 -17.52 -9.07
N ASP A 100 13.15 -16.46 -8.41
CA ASP A 100 13.79 -15.87 -7.22
C ASP A 100 13.78 -16.83 -6.03
N ILE A 101 14.78 -16.68 -5.14
CA ILE A 101 14.95 -17.47 -3.89
C ILE A 101 14.66 -18.96 -4.08
N THR A 102 15.02 -19.50 -5.25
CA THR A 102 14.74 -20.89 -5.60
C THR A 102 16.07 -21.64 -5.66
N GLU A 103 16.14 -22.73 -4.91
CA GLU A 103 17.28 -23.65 -4.98
C GLU A 103 17.26 -24.39 -6.33
N TYR A 104 18.42 -24.39 -7.01
CA TYR A 104 18.65 -25.18 -8.20
C TYR A 104 19.90 -26.04 -8.05
N TYR A 105 19.82 -27.23 -8.63
CA TYR A 105 20.93 -28.13 -8.87
C TYR A 105 21.41 -27.93 -10.30
N VAL A 106 22.72 -27.78 -10.48
CA VAL A 106 23.33 -27.48 -11.77
C VAL A 106 24.35 -28.54 -12.15
N TRP A 107 24.34 -28.94 -13.42
CA TRP A 107 25.29 -29.88 -14.01
C TRP A 107 25.93 -29.29 -15.26
N VAL A 108 27.17 -29.70 -15.52
CA VAL A 108 27.89 -29.41 -16.76
C VAL A 108 28.30 -30.73 -17.40
N ARG A 109 28.22 -30.84 -18.72
CA ARG A 109 28.82 -31.95 -19.47
C ARG A 109 29.59 -31.45 -20.68
N ALA A 110 30.67 -32.14 -21.01
CA ALA A 110 31.52 -31.85 -22.16
C ALA A 110 31.10 -32.69 -23.38
N ARG A 111 31.37 -32.16 -24.58
CA ARG A 111 31.11 -32.82 -25.87
C ARG A 111 32.32 -32.68 -26.80
N ASN A 112 32.58 -33.70 -27.60
CA ASN A 112 33.49 -33.65 -28.75
C ASN A 112 32.92 -34.45 -29.93
N ASN A 113 33.73 -34.67 -30.97
CA ASN A 113 33.33 -35.42 -32.16
C ASN A 113 33.02 -36.91 -31.91
N ALA A 114 33.42 -37.47 -30.77
CA ALA A 114 33.08 -38.84 -30.36
C ALA A 114 31.72 -38.92 -29.65
N GLY A 115 31.22 -37.81 -29.12
CA GLY A 115 29.91 -37.71 -28.49
C GLY A 115 29.90 -36.87 -27.21
N ASP A 116 28.79 -36.98 -26.48
CA ASP A 116 28.64 -36.39 -25.15
C ASP A 116 29.36 -37.23 -24.09
N GLY A 117 30.04 -36.54 -23.17
CA GLY A 117 30.51 -37.11 -21.92
C GLY A 117 29.41 -37.21 -20.85
N GLY A 118 29.77 -37.78 -19.70
CA GLY A 118 28.89 -37.81 -18.53
C GLY A 118 28.64 -36.42 -17.93
N PHE A 119 27.55 -36.28 -17.18
CA PHE A 119 27.31 -35.10 -16.34
C PHE A 119 28.33 -35.03 -15.20
N SER A 120 28.69 -33.80 -14.82
CA SER A 120 29.40 -33.51 -13.57
C SER A 120 28.63 -34.02 -12.35
N ALA A 121 29.26 -33.99 -11.16
CA ALA A 121 28.47 -33.91 -9.94
C ALA A 121 27.61 -32.63 -9.95
N SER A 122 26.43 -32.67 -9.34
CA SER A 122 25.61 -31.47 -9.15
C SER A 122 26.30 -30.51 -8.17
N MET A 123 26.11 -29.22 -8.41
CA MET A 123 26.30 -28.19 -7.38
C MET A 123 24.96 -27.50 -7.16
N ARG A 124 24.63 -27.26 -5.88
CA ARG A 124 23.38 -26.60 -5.49
C ARG A 124 23.65 -25.13 -5.18
N GLU A 125 22.75 -24.25 -5.58
CA GLU A 125 22.79 -22.84 -5.19
C GLU A 125 21.40 -22.21 -5.27
N THR A 126 21.18 -21.14 -4.49
CA THR A 126 19.90 -20.42 -4.45
C THR A 126 20.05 -19.03 -5.08
N THR A 127 19.20 -18.73 -6.07
CA THR A 127 19.16 -17.42 -6.75
C THR A 127 18.80 -16.27 -5.79
N PHE A 128 19.16 -15.04 -6.14
CA PHE A 128 18.73 -13.86 -5.37
C PHE A 128 17.28 -13.48 -5.64
N SER A 129 16.67 -12.77 -4.68
CA SER A 129 15.47 -11.99 -4.95
C SER A 129 15.77 -10.94 -6.02
N ALA A 130 14.79 -10.69 -6.89
CA ALA A 130 14.80 -9.53 -7.77
C ALA A 130 14.62 -8.22 -6.98
N SER A 131 14.17 -8.30 -5.72
CA SER A 131 14.07 -7.18 -4.79
C SER A 131 15.45 -6.73 -4.33
N ALA A 132 15.63 -5.41 -4.19
CA ALA A 132 16.90 -4.82 -3.77
C ALA A 132 16.68 -3.55 -2.95
N LEU A 133 17.47 -3.39 -1.89
CA LEU A 133 17.51 -2.20 -1.07
C LEU A 133 18.64 -1.28 -1.55
N TYR A 134 18.33 0.01 -1.63
CA TYR A 134 19.28 1.06 -1.98
C TYR A 134 19.24 2.16 -0.93
N ARG A 135 20.39 2.77 -0.65
CA ARG A 135 20.48 4.08 -0.02
C ARG A 135 20.35 5.16 -1.09
N ALA A 136 19.51 6.14 -0.85
CA ALA A 136 19.34 7.31 -1.71
C ALA A 136 20.12 8.51 -1.12
N ASP A 137 20.82 9.23 -1.99
CA ASP A 137 21.54 10.46 -1.63
C ASP A 137 21.48 11.44 -2.81
N GLY A 138 20.68 12.50 -2.67
CA GLY A 138 20.63 13.60 -3.64
C GLY A 138 20.29 13.18 -5.08
N GLY A 139 19.52 12.11 -5.27
CA GLY A 139 19.15 11.56 -6.58
C GLY A 139 20.03 10.40 -7.08
N ASN A 140 21.14 10.10 -6.40
CA ASN A 140 21.89 8.87 -6.61
C ASN A 140 21.31 7.73 -5.76
N LYS A 141 21.37 6.49 -6.26
CA LYS A 141 21.07 5.30 -5.46
C LYS A 141 22.28 4.37 -5.42
N THR A 142 22.65 3.92 -4.23
CA THR A 142 23.71 2.93 -4.00
C THR A 142 23.10 1.67 -3.44
N ARG A 143 23.35 0.52 -4.09
CA ARG A 143 22.83 -0.76 -3.65
C ARG A 143 23.43 -1.12 -2.29
N VAL A 144 22.60 -1.51 -1.34
CA VAL A 144 23.05 -2.01 -0.04
C VAL A 144 23.51 -3.45 -0.21
N ASP A 145 24.67 -3.78 0.34
CA ASP A 145 25.18 -5.16 0.34
C ASP A 145 24.35 -6.01 1.29
N VAL A 146 23.78 -7.10 0.77
CA VAL A 146 22.82 -7.92 1.51
C VAL A 146 23.50 -9.17 2.05
N PRO A 147 23.58 -9.34 3.38
CA PRO A 147 24.03 -10.59 4.00
C PRO A 147 23.22 -11.80 3.52
N GLY A 148 23.87 -12.97 3.47
CA GLY A 148 23.34 -14.13 2.75
C GLY A 148 21.98 -14.66 3.22
N ASP A 149 21.59 -14.36 4.46
CA ASP A 149 20.34 -14.72 5.13
C ASP A 149 19.20 -13.70 4.92
N ARG A 150 19.51 -12.48 4.46
CA ARG A 150 18.53 -11.39 4.29
C ARG A 150 18.15 -11.11 2.83
N ARG A 151 18.33 -12.11 1.96
CA ARG A 151 18.14 -11.99 0.51
C ARG A 151 16.67 -11.94 0.06
N SER A 152 15.71 -12.03 0.98
CA SER A 152 14.26 -11.91 0.72
C SER A 152 13.75 -10.49 0.92
N ALA A 153 12.58 -10.16 0.38
CA ALA A 153 11.95 -8.86 0.62
C ALA A 153 11.80 -8.55 2.13
N SER A 154 11.46 -9.55 2.95
CA SER A 154 11.42 -9.42 4.43
C SER A 154 12.78 -9.12 5.04
N GLY A 155 13.82 -9.84 4.60
CA GLY A 155 15.19 -9.58 5.06
C GLY A 155 15.67 -8.17 4.71
N LEU A 156 15.20 -7.60 3.61
CA LEU A 156 15.52 -6.22 3.22
C LEU A 156 14.84 -5.18 4.11
N PHE A 157 13.60 -5.42 4.56
CA PHE A 157 12.97 -4.56 5.57
C PHE A 157 13.70 -4.63 6.92
N GLU A 158 14.11 -5.83 7.35
CA GLU A 158 14.94 -6.00 8.56
C GLU A 158 16.28 -5.28 8.43
N LEU A 159 16.92 -5.39 7.26
CA LEU A 159 18.17 -4.69 6.98
C LEU A 159 18.00 -3.17 7.04
N PHE A 160 16.93 -2.63 6.48
CA PHE A 160 16.59 -1.21 6.62
C PHE A 160 16.50 -0.81 8.10
N MET A 161 15.78 -1.58 8.92
CA MET A 161 15.61 -1.24 10.35
C MET A 161 16.91 -1.28 11.15
N ASP A 162 17.83 -2.19 10.83
CA ASP A 162 19.12 -2.30 11.50
C ASP A 162 20.12 -1.22 11.06
N GLU A 163 20.09 -0.87 9.76
CA GLU A 163 21.07 0.00 9.16
C GLU A 163 20.69 1.49 9.15
N ALA A 164 19.41 1.80 9.30
CA ALA A 164 18.93 3.17 9.25
C ALA A 164 19.57 4.05 10.35
N ARG A 165 19.99 5.24 9.94
CA ARG A 165 20.46 6.34 10.78
C ARG A 165 19.58 7.56 10.54
N ASP A 166 19.68 8.53 11.43
CA ASP A 166 18.84 9.72 11.38
C ASP A 166 19.09 10.50 10.08
N GLY A 167 18.01 10.80 9.35
CA GLY A 167 18.03 11.45 8.05
C GLY A 167 18.27 10.52 6.85
N ASP A 168 18.49 9.22 7.05
CA ASP A 168 18.73 8.30 5.92
C ASP A 168 17.49 8.14 5.04
N GLU A 169 17.72 8.01 3.73
CA GLU A 169 16.70 7.71 2.74
C GLU A 169 17.01 6.38 2.04
N PHE A 170 15.99 5.53 1.94
CA PHE A 170 16.10 4.23 1.29
C PHE A 170 15.07 4.07 0.18
N ILE A 171 15.43 3.26 -0.82
CA ILE A 171 14.51 2.77 -1.85
C ILE A 171 14.55 1.25 -1.79
N LEU A 172 13.39 0.62 -1.63
CA LEU A 172 13.22 -0.81 -1.80
C LEU A 172 12.51 -1.07 -3.13
N GLU A 173 13.29 -1.53 -4.11
CA GLU A 173 12.74 -2.07 -5.34
C GLU A 173 12.24 -3.47 -5.07
N LEU A 174 10.94 -3.70 -5.25
CA LEU A 174 10.28 -4.98 -5.05
C LEU A 174 10.21 -5.76 -6.36
N GLY A 175 10.48 -7.06 -6.30
CA GLY A 175 10.27 -8.00 -7.39
C GLY A 175 8.79 -8.14 -7.79
N SER A 176 8.54 -8.91 -8.84
CA SER A 176 7.21 -9.04 -9.46
C SER A 176 6.34 -10.12 -8.80
N ALA A 177 5.01 -9.95 -8.91
CA ALA A 177 4.05 -10.91 -8.38
C ALA A 177 4.09 -12.23 -9.18
N GLY A 178 4.43 -13.34 -8.53
CA GLY A 178 4.50 -14.68 -9.15
C GLY A 178 5.81 -15.45 -8.89
N ASP A 179 6.75 -14.82 -8.21
CA ASP A 179 7.99 -15.45 -7.76
C ASP A 179 7.85 -16.14 -6.40
N ASP A 180 8.84 -16.98 -6.06
CA ASP A 180 8.88 -17.73 -4.81
C ASP A 180 9.41 -16.85 -3.63
N ASP A 181 9.58 -15.52 -3.84
CA ASP A 181 9.86 -14.49 -2.81
C ASP A 181 8.56 -13.78 -2.40
N PRO A 182 7.88 -14.21 -1.32
CA PRO A 182 6.69 -13.54 -0.85
C PRO A 182 7.08 -12.16 -0.33
N ILE A 183 6.56 -11.10 -0.94
CA ILE A 183 6.67 -9.76 -0.38
C ILE A 183 5.93 -9.77 0.96
N PRO A 184 6.61 -9.50 2.08
CA PRO A 184 6.00 -9.67 3.39
C PRO A 184 4.81 -8.73 3.55
N ALA A 185 3.82 -9.26 4.23
CA ALA A 185 2.78 -8.51 4.88
C ALA A 185 2.81 -8.84 6.37
N GLY A 186 2.53 -7.86 7.22
CA GLY A 186 2.79 -7.95 8.66
C GLY A 186 4.13 -7.35 9.06
N CYS A 187 4.60 -6.34 8.32
CA CYS A 187 5.87 -5.67 8.60
C CYS A 187 5.69 -4.60 9.69
N ASP A 188 6.32 -4.83 10.84
CA ASP A 188 6.53 -3.80 11.86
C ASP A 188 7.75 -2.97 11.47
N LEU A 189 7.52 -1.81 10.86
CA LEU A 189 8.58 -0.86 10.56
C LEU A 189 8.76 0.07 11.75
N ARG A 190 9.80 -0.21 12.53
CA ARG A 190 10.11 0.51 13.75
C ARG A 190 11.59 0.80 13.86
N LEU A 191 11.94 2.07 14.01
CA LEU A 191 13.32 2.50 14.23
C LEU A 191 13.63 2.69 15.73
N PRO A 192 14.92 2.73 16.09
CA PRO A 192 15.36 3.15 17.42
C PRO A 192 14.84 4.54 17.79
N ALA A 193 14.68 4.81 19.09
CA ALA A 193 14.25 6.13 19.55
C ALA A 193 15.26 7.21 19.15
N GLY A 194 14.77 8.32 18.59
CA GLY A 194 15.60 9.44 18.12
C GLY A 194 16.22 9.23 16.73
N VAL A 195 15.81 8.19 16.00
CA VAL A 195 16.17 7.98 14.59
C VAL A 195 14.94 8.19 13.73
N ALA A 196 15.01 9.10 12.77
CA ALA A 196 14.03 9.25 11.70
C ALA A 196 14.66 8.89 10.35
N ALA A 197 14.03 8.00 9.59
CA ALA A 197 14.51 7.59 8.27
C ALA A 197 13.34 7.27 7.34
N SER A 198 13.58 7.38 6.03
CA SER A 198 12.58 7.11 5.02
C SER A 198 12.87 5.84 4.22
N ILE A 199 11.81 5.16 3.80
CA ILE A 199 11.88 4.06 2.84
C ILE A 199 10.77 4.21 1.80
N LYS A 200 11.15 4.27 0.53
CA LYS A 200 10.24 4.31 -0.62
C LYS A 200 10.16 2.94 -1.28
N LEU A 201 8.94 2.44 -1.49
CA LEU A 201 8.68 1.22 -2.21
C LEU A 201 8.45 1.51 -3.70
N THR A 202 9.09 0.75 -4.58
CA THR A 202 8.89 0.80 -6.03
C THR A 202 8.84 -0.61 -6.61
N GLY A 203 8.03 -0.85 -7.65
CA GLY A 203 8.08 -2.12 -8.36
C GLY A 203 9.23 -2.13 -9.37
N LYS A 204 10.03 -3.20 -9.41
CA LYS A 204 11.13 -3.36 -10.38
C LYS A 204 10.65 -3.25 -11.82
N ASP A 205 9.47 -3.84 -12.09
CA ASP A 205 8.80 -3.80 -13.40
C ASP A 205 7.71 -2.70 -13.46
N GLY A 206 7.79 -1.71 -12.56
CA GLY A 206 6.82 -0.61 -12.44
C GLY A 206 5.56 -0.93 -11.63
N THR A 207 5.35 -2.18 -11.22
CA THR A 207 4.25 -2.57 -10.32
C THR A 207 4.69 -3.61 -9.30
N ALA A 208 4.13 -3.55 -8.08
CA ALA A 208 4.28 -4.61 -7.08
C ALA A 208 3.01 -4.71 -6.22
N VAL A 209 2.63 -5.93 -5.84
CA VAL A 209 1.44 -6.18 -5.00
C VAL A 209 1.89 -6.82 -3.69
N LEU A 210 1.64 -6.14 -2.59
CA LEU A 210 1.87 -6.59 -1.22
C LEU A 210 0.54 -7.06 -0.66
N GLN A 211 0.35 -8.38 -0.53
CA GLN A 211 -0.92 -8.94 -0.08
C GLN A 211 -0.78 -9.57 1.31
N THR A 212 -1.71 -9.26 2.22
CA THR A 212 -1.76 -9.90 3.54
C THR A 212 -2.05 -11.40 3.43
N GLY A 213 -1.48 -12.18 4.35
CA GLY A 213 -1.76 -13.61 4.47
C GLY A 213 -3.17 -13.90 5.00
N SER A 214 -3.58 -15.17 4.95
CA SER A 214 -4.91 -15.62 5.42
C SER A 214 -5.10 -15.61 6.96
N GLY A 215 -4.06 -15.26 7.72
CA GLY A 215 -4.08 -15.18 9.19
C GLY A 215 -4.50 -13.81 9.76
N GLY A 216 -4.74 -12.82 8.90
CA GLY A 216 -5.03 -11.44 9.28
C GLY A 216 -3.79 -10.61 9.64
N GLY A 217 -3.99 -9.46 10.27
CA GLY A 217 -2.96 -8.47 10.58
C GLY A 217 -2.86 -7.32 9.58
N TYR A 218 -2.02 -6.34 9.88
CA TYR A 218 -1.69 -5.24 8.96
C TYR A 218 -0.72 -5.73 7.87
N ALA A 219 -0.65 -5.01 6.75
CA ALA A 219 0.50 -5.10 5.85
C ALA A 219 1.70 -4.37 6.44
N PHE A 220 1.46 -3.17 6.99
CA PHE A 220 2.47 -2.33 7.62
C PHE A 220 1.99 -1.73 8.93
N PHE A 221 2.83 -1.77 9.95
CA PHE A 221 2.72 -0.96 11.14
C PHE A 221 3.93 -0.02 11.20
N LEU A 222 3.68 1.28 11.11
CA LEU A 222 4.71 2.30 11.12
C LEU A 222 4.83 2.91 12.51
N TRP A 223 6.05 3.02 13.03
CA TRP A 223 6.29 3.58 14.36
C TRP A 223 7.68 4.20 14.45
N LYS A 224 7.83 5.25 15.28
CA LYS A 224 9.12 5.82 15.71
C LYS A 224 9.96 6.38 14.56
N GLY A 225 9.54 7.48 13.95
CA GLY A 225 10.37 8.21 12.99
C GLY A 225 10.43 7.61 11.58
N VAL A 226 9.76 6.48 11.33
CA VAL A 226 9.68 5.89 9.99
C VAL A 226 8.81 6.73 9.07
N THR A 227 9.32 7.05 7.89
CA THR A 227 8.52 7.54 6.76
C THR A 227 8.45 6.45 5.68
N LEU A 228 7.27 5.85 5.47
CA LEU A 228 7.04 4.90 4.39
C LEU A 228 6.38 5.63 3.21
N THR A 229 6.99 5.54 2.02
CA THR A 229 6.39 6.03 0.78
C THR A 229 5.96 4.86 -0.11
N LEU A 230 4.67 4.80 -0.45
CA LEU A 230 4.15 3.91 -1.49
C LEU A 230 4.28 4.61 -2.84
N GLY A 231 5.26 4.19 -3.64
CA GLY A 231 5.49 4.73 -4.97
C GLY A 231 4.43 4.31 -5.99
N GLN A 232 4.54 4.86 -7.20
CA GLN A 232 3.69 4.49 -8.33
C GLN A 232 3.68 2.95 -8.56
N GLY A 233 2.49 2.39 -8.80
CA GLY A 233 2.31 0.97 -9.09
C GLY A 233 2.42 0.04 -7.89
N ILE A 234 2.66 0.57 -6.69
CA ILE A 234 2.60 -0.20 -5.45
C ILE A 234 1.14 -0.39 -5.03
N THR A 235 0.71 -1.65 -4.90
CA THR A 235 -0.61 -2.00 -4.38
C THR A 235 -0.46 -2.76 -3.06
N VAL A 236 -1.01 -2.22 -1.98
CA VAL A 236 -1.18 -2.92 -0.70
C VAL A 236 -2.60 -3.49 -0.66
N LYS A 237 -2.72 -4.80 -0.56
CA LYS A 237 -4.00 -5.52 -0.71
C LYS A 237 -4.31 -6.39 0.50
N GLY A 238 -5.55 -6.31 0.98
CA GLY A 238 -6.07 -7.16 2.05
C GLY A 238 -6.75 -8.45 1.57
N THR A 239 -7.17 -9.26 2.55
CA THR A 239 -7.93 -10.50 2.34
C THR A 239 -9.37 -10.42 2.87
N GLN A 240 -9.94 -9.21 2.94
CA GLN A 240 -11.30 -8.90 3.45
C GLN A 240 -11.58 -9.25 4.93
N SER A 241 -10.64 -9.79 5.69
CA SER A 241 -10.84 -10.05 7.13
C SER A 241 -9.52 -10.03 7.89
N ASN A 242 -8.78 -8.92 7.76
CA ASN A 242 -7.49 -8.82 8.44
C ASN A 242 -7.61 -8.58 9.95
N GLY A 243 -8.80 -8.28 10.47
CA GLY A 243 -8.99 -7.91 11.87
C GLY A 243 -8.39 -6.54 12.24
N THR A 244 -7.58 -5.93 11.37
CA THR A 244 -7.01 -4.58 11.55
C THR A 244 -6.76 -3.85 10.23
N SER A 245 -6.48 -2.55 10.29
CA SER A 245 -6.15 -1.68 9.15
C SER A 245 -4.99 -2.24 8.34
N LEU A 246 -4.99 -2.11 7.01
CA LEU A 246 -3.84 -2.55 6.21
C LEU A 246 -2.56 -1.78 6.52
N VAL A 247 -2.68 -0.48 6.72
CA VAL A 247 -1.54 0.35 7.13
C VAL A 247 -1.90 1.08 8.41
N HIS A 248 -1.15 0.79 9.46
CA HIS A 248 -1.28 1.45 10.75
C HIS A 248 -0.14 2.46 10.91
N VAL A 249 -0.48 3.75 11.05
CA VAL A 249 0.47 4.86 11.15
C VAL A 249 0.44 5.39 12.57
N TYR A 250 1.48 5.06 13.33
CA TYR A 250 1.54 5.31 14.77
C TYR A 250 2.70 6.23 15.13
N GLU A 251 2.52 7.09 16.14
CA GLU A 251 3.52 7.90 16.86
C GLU A 251 4.79 8.28 16.06
N ASN A 252 4.80 9.53 15.57
CA ASN A 252 5.90 10.15 14.84
C ASN A 252 6.34 9.35 13.60
N SER A 253 5.44 8.58 13.01
CA SER A 253 5.65 7.96 11.70
C SER A 253 4.80 8.62 10.64
N THR A 254 5.23 8.47 9.39
CA THR A 254 4.57 9.08 8.23
C THR A 254 4.30 8.02 7.17
N LEU A 255 3.08 7.98 6.67
CA LEU A 255 2.74 7.31 5.42
C LEU A 255 2.61 8.36 4.31
N ILE A 256 3.23 8.11 3.16
CA ILE A 256 3.06 8.91 1.94
C ILE A 256 2.54 8.01 0.83
N MET A 257 1.42 8.40 0.20
CA MET A 257 0.91 7.74 -1.01
C MET A 257 1.13 8.64 -2.23
N GLU A 258 1.95 8.17 -3.17
CA GLU A 258 2.14 8.83 -4.46
C GLU A 258 1.06 8.43 -5.47
N ALA A 259 0.95 9.21 -6.54
CA ALA A 259 0.07 8.91 -7.66
C ALA A 259 0.32 7.51 -8.24
N GLY A 260 -0.76 6.75 -8.43
CA GLY A 260 -0.70 5.37 -8.95
C GLY A 260 -0.38 4.30 -7.89
N SER A 261 -0.18 4.67 -6.63
CA SER A 261 -0.20 3.71 -5.52
C SER A 261 -1.65 3.35 -5.13
N LYS A 262 -1.86 2.18 -4.50
CA LYS A 262 -3.20 1.70 -4.14
C LYS A 262 -3.23 0.97 -2.79
N ILE A 263 -4.25 1.23 -1.96
CA ILE A 263 -4.57 0.45 -0.74
C ILE A 263 -5.99 -0.09 -0.87
N THR A 264 -6.17 -1.41 -0.86
CA THR A 264 -7.47 -1.99 -1.27
C THR A 264 -7.82 -3.35 -0.67
N GLY A 265 -9.12 -3.65 -0.60
CA GLY A 265 -9.63 -5.00 -0.42
C GLY A 265 -9.54 -5.53 1.01
N ASN A 266 -9.48 -4.65 2.00
CA ASN A 266 -9.51 -5.05 3.41
C ASN A 266 -10.81 -4.68 4.11
N THR A 267 -11.38 -5.61 4.85
CA THR A 267 -12.44 -5.31 5.81
C THR A 267 -11.97 -5.72 7.19
N THR A 268 -12.15 -4.84 8.18
CA THR A 268 -11.75 -5.08 9.57
C THR A 268 -12.96 -5.41 10.41
N ASN A 269 -12.80 -6.40 11.30
CA ASN A 269 -13.83 -6.88 12.23
C ASN A 269 -13.35 -6.66 13.68
N GLY A 270 -12.74 -5.51 13.96
CA GLY A 270 -12.24 -5.23 15.31
C GLY A 270 -11.51 -3.89 15.49
N THR A 271 -11.21 -3.16 14.41
CA THR A 271 -10.60 -1.83 14.49
C THR A 271 -11.18 -0.87 13.45
N SER A 272 -10.94 0.42 13.64
CA SER A 272 -11.26 1.49 12.69
C SER A 272 -10.18 1.61 11.60
N GLY A 273 -10.58 2.09 10.42
CA GLY A 273 -9.63 2.37 9.33
C GLY A 273 -9.33 1.15 8.47
N GLY A 274 -10.32 0.65 7.71
CA GLY A 274 -10.15 -0.58 6.91
C GLY A 274 -8.91 -0.57 6.03
N GLY A 275 -8.68 0.52 5.30
CA GLY A 275 -7.44 0.75 4.56
C GLY A 275 -6.32 1.26 5.47
N VAL A 276 -6.49 2.47 6.00
CA VAL A 276 -5.46 3.18 6.78
C VAL A 276 -6.01 3.61 8.14
N SER A 277 -5.22 3.44 9.19
CA SER A 277 -5.49 3.97 10.53
C SER A 277 -4.33 4.86 10.97
N VAL A 278 -4.61 6.12 11.29
CA VAL A 278 -3.63 7.13 11.69
C VAL A 278 -3.93 7.56 13.12
N VAL A 279 -3.01 7.33 14.04
CA VAL A 279 -3.27 7.55 15.48
C VAL A 279 -2.08 8.18 16.20
N ASN A 280 -2.35 8.78 17.36
CA ASN A 280 -1.41 9.62 18.10
C ASN A 280 -0.83 10.73 17.20
N THR A 281 0.49 10.90 17.19
CA THR A 281 1.19 11.87 16.33
C THR A 281 1.54 11.30 14.94
N GLY A 282 0.90 10.20 14.53
CA GLY A 282 1.05 9.66 13.18
C GLY A 282 0.56 10.65 12.12
N THR A 283 1.22 10.64 10.96
CA THR A 283 0.90 11.52 9.83
C THR A 283 0.67 10.72 8.57
N PHE A 284 -0.43 10.99 7.88
CA PHE A 284 -0.70 10.43 6.56
C PHE A 284 -0.80 11.55 5.53
N ILE A 285 -0.06 11.42 4.43
CA ILE A 285 -0.06 12.35 3.30
C ILE A 285 -0.43 11.56 2.05
N MET A 286 -1.55 11.94 1.43
CA MET A 286 -2.00 11.38 0.16
C MET A 286 -1.80 12.41 -0.94
N GLU A 287 -0.63 12.34 -1.61
CA GLU A 287 -0.33 13.15 -2.80
C GLU A 287 -1.12 12.68 -4.01
N GLY A 288 -1.42 11.37 -4.05
CA GLY A 288 -2.25 10.76 -5.07
C GLY A 288 -2.62 9.32 -4.72
N GLY A 289 -2.89 8.52 -5.75
CA GLY A 289 -3.20 7.10 -5.59
C GLY A 289 -4.66 6.86 -5.26
N GLU A 290 -4.96 5.63 -4.83
CA GLU A 290 -6.33 5.18 -4.59
C GLU A 290 -6.46 4.39 -3.27
N ILE A 291 -7.42 4.75 -2.43
CA ILE A 291 -7.86 3.91 -1.29
C ILE A 291 -9.26 3.42 -1.63
N SER A 292 -9.41 2.13 -1.91
CA SER A 292 -10.68 1.61 -2.43
C SER A 292 -11.09 0.24 -1.96
N GLY A 293 -12.41 0.00 -1.86
CA GLY A 293 -12.94 -1.32 -1.56
C GLY A 293 -12.50 -1.83 -0.18
N ASN A 294 -12.25 -0.92 0.76
CA ASN A 294 -11.96 -1.25 2.14
C ASN A 294 -13.20 -1.05 3.01
N GLY A 295 -13.23 -1.69 4.18
CA GLY A 295 -14.30 -1.49 5.13
C GLY A 295 -13.94 -1.72 6.58
N SER A 296 -14.83 -1.27 7.47
CA SER A 296 -14.82 -1.57 8.90
C SER A 296 -16.21 -2.03 9.29
N ALA A 297 -16.31 -3.28 9.74
CA ALA A 297 -17.58 -3.90 10.12
C ALA A 297 -18.10 -3.37 11.46
N ASP A 298 -17.20 -2.92 12.35
CA ASP A 298 -17.55 -2.68 13.75
C ASP A 298 -17.67 -1.23 14.17
N VAL A 299 -17.01 -0.25 13.51
CA VAL A 299 -17.08 1.12 14.03
C VAL A 299 -16.90 2.23 12.98
N PHE A 300 -15.67 2.54 12.55
CA PHE A 300 -15.38 3.82 11.90
C PHE A 300 -14.36 3.70 10.76
N GLY A 301 -14.47 4.57 9.76
CA GLY A 301 -13.40 4.76 8.77
C GLY A 301 -13.23 3.55 7.86
N GLY A 302 -14.13 3.32 6.89
CA GLY A 302 -13.98 2.19 5.97
C GLY A 302 -12.70 2.26 5.14
N GLY A 303 -12.40 3.43 4.58
CA GLY A 303 -11.16 3.74 3.89
C GLY A 303 -10.06 4.16 4.88
N VAL A 304 -10.28 5.30 5.55
CA VAL A 304 -9.31 5.92 6.46
C VAL A 304 -9.97 6.24 7.80
N TYR A 305 -9.29 5.93 8.89
CA TYR A 305 -9.59 6.48 10.22
C TYR A 305 -8.40 7.34 10.66
N THR A 306 -8.65 8.54 11.16
CA THR A 306 -7.60 9.43 11.66
C THR A 306 -7.95 10.05 13.01
N ALA A 307 -7.12 9.77 14.01
CA ALA A 307 -7.00 10.51 15.27
C ALA A 307 -5.68 11.31 15.33
N GLY A 308 -4.82 11.17 14.33
CA GLY A 308 -3.62 11.98 14.08
C GLY A 308 -3.84 13.00 12.95
N SER A 309 -2.83 13.22 12.11
CA SER A 309 -2.92 14.16 10.98
C SER A 309 -3.08 13.42 9.65
N PHE A 310 -4.09 13.78 8.87
CA PHE A 310 -4.26 13.32 7.50
C PHE A 310 -4.39 14.50 6.54
N THR A 311 -3.54 14.56 5.52
CA THR A 311 -3.62 15.54 4.43
C THR A 311 -3.81 14.83 3.10
N MET A 312 -4.84 15.23 2.35
CA MET A 312 -5.12 14.74 1.00
C MET A 312 -4.94 15.88 -0.01
N ASN A 313 -3.85 15.82 -0.77
CA ASN A 313 -3.51 16.77 -1.83
C ASN A 313 -4.07 16.33 -3.19
N GLY A 314 -4.30 15.02 -3.36
CA GLY A 314 -4.83 14.45 -4.59
C GLY A 314 -5.28 13.00 -4.40
N GLY A 315 -5.52 12.32 -5.52
CA GLY A 315 -5.93 10.91 -5.53
C GLY A 315 -7.42 10.70 -5.27
N LYS A 316 -7.78 9.45 -4.96
CA LYS A 316 -9.18 9.01 -4.85
C LYS A 316 -9.42 8.09 -3.67
N ILE A 317 -10.44 8.38 -2.87
CA ILE A 317 -10.95 7.49 -1.82
C ILE A 317 -12.34 7.05 -2.24
N SER A 318 -12.50 5.77 -2.62
CA SER A 318 -13.75 5.32 -3.24
C SER A 318 -14.19 3.89 -2.96
N GLY A 319 -15.51 3.65 -2.97
CA GLY A 319 -16.06 2.31 -2.79
C GLY A 319 -15.74 1.70 -1.41
N ASN A 320 -15.44 2.53 -0.41
CA ASN A 320 -15.20 2.06 0.96
C ASN A 320 -16.51 2.03 1.77
N SER A 321 -16.55 1.20 2.82
CA SER A 321 -17.76 0.89 3.57
C SER A 321 -17.54 0.79 5.08
N SER A 322 -18.27 1.56 5.89
CA SER A 322 -18.33 1.40 7.36
C SER A 322 -19.71 1.81 7.89
N ALA A 323 -19.91 1.83 9.21
CA ALA A 323 -21.10 2.41 9.83
C ALA A 323 -21.10 3.94 9.77
N ASP A 324 -19.92 4.51 10.00
CA ASP A 324 -19.70 5.94 10.14
C ASP A 324 -18.34 6.32 9.54
N GLY A 325 -18.33 7.36 8.69
CA GLY A 325 -17.14 7.78 7.95
C GLY A 325 -16.65 6.71 6.98
N ALA A 326 -17.49 6.27 6.04
CA ALA A 326 -17.16 5.13 5.17
C ALA A 326 -15.95 5.39 4.28
N GLY A 327 -15.82 6.59 3.72
CA GLY A 327 -14.57 7.03 3.13
C GLY A 327 -13.54 7.33 4.22
N ILE A 328 -13.81 8.37 5.01
CA ILE A 328 -12.92 8.86 6.07
C ILE A 328 -13.71 9.10 7.36
N HIS A 329 -13.16 8.67 8.49
CA HIS A 329 -13.58 9.10 9.82
C HIS A 329 -12.46 9.90 10.51
N VAL A 330 -12.80 11.10 10.99
CA VAL A 330 -11.91 12.00 11.73
C VAL A 330 -12.35 12.00 13.18
N ASP A 331 -11.55 11.37 14.03
CA ASP A 331 -11.82 11.28 15.47
C ASP A 331 -11.58 12.62 16.17
N VAL A 332 -11.96 12.72 17.45
CA VAL A 332 -11.96 13.95 18.26
C VAL A 332 -10.61 14.69 18.25
N THR A 333 -9.49 13.97 18.27
CA THR A 333 -8.14 14.56 18.19
C THR A 333 -7.60 14.67 16.77
N GLY A 334 -8.31 14.08 15.81
CA GLY A 334 -7.92 14.00 14.42
C GLY A 334 -8.01 15.34 13.71
N ASN A 335 -7.08 15.54 12.78
CA ASN A 335 -7.12 16.61 11.81
C ASN A 335 -7.10 16.01 10.41
N PHE A 336 -8.08 16.38 9.60
CA PHE A 336 -8.12 16.09 8.18
C PHE A 336 -8.11 17.38 7.36
N THR A 337 -7.22 17.47 6.39
CA THR A 337 -7.18 18.55 5.39
C THR A 337 -7.34 17.99 3.98
N LEU A 338 -8.36 18.45 3.25
CA LEU A 338 -8.61 18.14 1.85
C LEU A 338 -8.23 19.34 0.97
N ASN A 339 -7.05 19.27 0.36
CA ASN A 339 -6.58 20.28 -0.60
C ASN A 339 -6.99 19.93 -2.04
N GLY A 340 -7.14 18.64 -2.36
CA GLY A 340 -7.50 18.18 -3.69
C GLY A 340 -7.86 16.69 -3.75
N GLY A 341 -8.28 16.22 -4.93
CA GLY A 341 -8.69 14.83 -5.15
C GLY A 341 -10.18 14.57 -4.96
N GLU A 342 -10.56 13.29 -4.96
CA GLU A 342 -11.95 12.82 -4.95
C GLU A 342 -12.26 11.87 -3.79
N ILE A 343 -13.34 12.16 -3.06
CA ILE A 343 -13.97 11.23 -2.11
C ILE A 343 -15.32 10.84 -2.70
N THR A 344 -15.44 9.62 -3.23
CA THR A 344 -16.62 9.25 -4.03
C THR A 344 -17.07 7.81 -3.94
N GLY A 345 -18.38 7.56 -4.03
CA GLY A 345 -18.92 6.21 -4.06
C GLY A 345 -18.72 5.43 -2.76
N ASN A 346 -18.42 6.11 -1.65
CA ASN A 346 -18.30 5.48 -0.34
C ASN A 346 -19.69 5.34 0.31
N ARG A 347 -19.89 4.29 1.11
CA ARG A 347 -21.22 3.92 1.61
C ARG A 347 -21.21 3.59 3.10
N ALA A 348 -21.94 4.37 3.89
CA ALA A 348 -22.19 4.10 5.31
C ALA A 348 -23.28 3.00 5.44
N ALA A 349 -22.86 1.73 5.39
CA ALA A 349 -23.69 0.59 4.97
C ALA A 349 -24.41 -0.17 6.10
N SER A 350 -23.92 -0.08 7.34
CA SER A 350 -24.36 -0.97 8.42
C SER A 350 -24.07 -0.34 9.75
N ALA A 351 -25.09 -0.14 10.58
CA ALA A 351 -24.88 0.38 11.92
C ALA A 351 -24.03 -0.59 12.74
N ALA A 352 -22.91 -0.09 13.24
CA ALA A 352 -22.08 -0.75 14.23
C ALA A 352 -22.93 -1.17 15.43
N ALA A 353 -22.58 -2.29 16.07
CA ALA A 353 -23.26 -2.72 17.30
C ALA A 353 -23.23 -1.59 18.34
N GLY A 354 -24.41 -1.11 18.75
CA GLY A 354 -24.53 -0.01 19.73
C GLY A 354 -24.72 1.39 19.14
N PHE A 355 -24.71 1.56 17.80
CA PHE A 355 -25.05 2.83 17.16
C PHE A 355 -26.45 2.80 16.57
N SER A 356 -27.20 3.88 16.79
CA SER A 356 -28.58 4.05 16.30
C SER A 356 -28.66 4.84 14.99
N PHE A 357 -27.57 4.99 14.25
CA PHE A 357 -27.52 5.71 12.97
C PHE A 357 -26.34 5.22 12.10
N THR A 358 -26.39 5.58 10.82
CA THR A 358 -25.23 5.57 9.91
C THR A 358 -24.91 6.99 9.51
N ALA A 359 -23.63 7.32 9.31
CA ALA A 359 -23.23 8.70 9.08
C ALA A 359 -22.03 8.83 8.14
N GLY A 360 -21.91 9.97 7.46
CA GLY A 360 -20.68 10.36 6.77
C GLY A 360 -20.29 9.34 5.70
N GLY A 361 -21.14 9.15 4.69
CA GLY A 361 -20.83 8.23 3.60
C GLY A 361 -19.46 8.55 2.99
N GLY A 362 -19.18 9.83 2.74
CA GLY A 362 -17.86 10.32 2.37
C GLY A 362 -16.97 10.53 3.60
N VAL A 363 -17.31 11.53 4.42
CA VAL A 363 -16.53 11.96 5.59
C VAL A 363 -17.42 12.06 6.82
N SER A 364 -16.95 11.57 7.95
CA SER A 364 -17.50 11.86 9.26
C SER A 364 -16.44 12.52 10.14
N THR A 365 -16.79 13.60 10.84
CA THR A 365 -15.82 14.33 11.67
C THR A 365 -16.36 14.63 13.06
N SER A 366 -15.63 14.17 14.07
CA SER A 366 -15.72 14.60 15.47
C SER A 366 -14.52 15.47 15.89
N GLY A 367 -13.45 15.46 15.10
CA GLY A 367 -12.31 16.37 15.21
C GLY A 367 -12.41 17.54 14.24
N THR A 368 -11.27 17.92 13.66
CA THR A 368 -11.19 19.04 12.71
C THR A 368 -11.08 18.55 11.28
N PHE A 369 -12.00 18.99 10.42
CA PHE A 369 -11.93 18.83 8.98
C PHE A 369 -11.79 20.21 8.32
N THR A 370 -10.80 20.38 7.46
CA THR A 370 -10.62 21.57 6.61
C THR A 370 -10.66 21.17 5.13
N MET A 371 -11.43 21.86 4.32
CA MET A 371 -11.51 21.63 2.87
C MET A 371 -11.17 22.92 2.12
N THR A 372 -10.03 22.92 1.44
CA THR A 372 -9.53 24.04 0.62
C THR A 372 -9.62 23.73 -0.88
N GLY A 373 -10.06 22.52 -1.24
CA GLY A 373 -10.30 22.09 -2.61
C GLY A 373 -10.86 20.66 -2.67
N GLY A 374 -10.80 20.04 -3.86
CA GLY A 374 -11.27 18.66 -4.07
C GLY A 374 -12.79 18.51 -4.22
N THR A 375 -13.23 17.26 -4.34
CA THR A 375 -14.64 16.89 -4.59
C THR A 375 -15.11 15.77 -3.68
N ILE A 376 -16.28 15.96 -3.06
CA ILE A 376 -17.01 14.94 -2.29
C ILE A 376 -18.34 14.66 -2.98
N SER A 377 -18.47 13.52 -3.67
CA SER A 377 -19.66 13.24 -4.48
C SER A 377 -20.03 11.77 -4.60
N GLY A 378 -21.33 11.48 -4.78
CA GLY A 378 -21.80 10.10 -4.97
C GLY A 378 -21.65 9.23 -3.72
N ASN A 379 -21.43 9.82 -2.55
CA ASN A 379 -21.33 9.09 -1.30
C ASN A 379 -22.72 8.94 -0.68
N THR A 380 -22.91 7.86 0.08
CA THR A 380 -24.24 7.46 0.55
C THR A 380 -24.27 7.07 2.02
N ALA A 381 -25.28 7.55 2.74
CA ALA A 381 -25.67 7.09 4.07
C ALA A 381 -27.11 6.56 4.02
N PRO A 382 -27.33 5.34 3.50
CA PRO A 382 -28.67 4.79 3.29
C PRO A 382 -29.41 4.44 4.60
N GLY A 383 -28.78 4.47 5.77
CA GLY A 383 -29.36 3.86 6.96
C GLY A 383 -29.32 2.34 6.91
N SER A 384 -29.88 1.69 7.93
CA SER A 384 -29.99 0.22 8.01
C SER A 384 -31.43 -0.18 8.33
N GLY A 385 -32.09 -0.84 7.37
CA GLY A 385 -33.51 -1.14 7.43
C GLY A 385 -34.38 0.12 7.55
N ASN A 386 -35.66 -0.05 7.92
CA ASN A 386 -36.60 1.05 8.11
C ASN A 386 -36.47 1.73 9.49
N THR A 387 -35.51 1.32 10.32
CA THR A 387 -35.42 1.72 11.73
C THR A 387 -34.16 2.52 12.06
N ILE A 388 -33.09 2.41 11.26
CA ILE A 388 -31.84 3.12 11.52
C ILE A 388 -31.64 4.23 10.49
N PRO A 389 -31.71 5.51 10.89
CA PRO A 389 -31.55 6.65 9.99
C PRO A 389 -30.12 6.78 9.44
N GLY A 390 -30.02 7.39 8.26
CA GLY A 390 -28.76 7.79 7.65
C GLY A 390 -28.63 9.30 7.57
N TYR A 391 -27.46 9.81 7.97
CA TYR A 391 -27.15 11.25 7.99
C TYR A 391 -25.87 11.58 7.22
N GLY A 392 -25.82 12.74 6.57
CA GLY A 392 -24.57 13.25 6.00
C GLY A 392 -24.01 12.30 4.94
N GLY A 393 -24.72 12.09 3.83
CA GLY A 393 -24.27 11.20 2.77
C GLY A 393 -22.87 11.58 2.27
N GLY A 394 -22.62 12.88 2.10
CA GLY A 394 -21.31 13.45 1.82
C GLY A 394 -20.49 13.61 3.09
N VAL A 395 -20.91 14.55 3.95
CA VAL A 395 -20.23 14.93 5.20
C VAL A 395 -21.19 14.91 6.37
N PHE A 396 -20.80 14.25 7.45
CA PHE A 396 -21.44 14.34 8.75
C PHE A 396 -20.50 15.03 9.75
N ILE A 397 -20.98 16.10 10.39
CA ILE A 397 -20.25 16.80 11.44
C ILE A 397 -20.86 16.39 12.78
N GLY A 398 -20.18 15.50 13.49
CA GLY A 398 -20.60 15.00 14.79
C GLY A 398 -20.46 16.03 15.92
N PRO A 399 -21.00 15.72 17.11
CA PRO A 399 -20.85 16.57 18.30
C PRO A 399 -19.38 16.87 18.59
N GLY A 400 -19.05 18.15 18.82
CA GLY A 400 -17.66 18.60 19.05
C GLY A 400 -16.81 18.72 17.78
N GLY A 401 -17.25 18.14 16.66
CA GLY A 401 -16.58 18.25 15.38
C GLY A 401 -16.66 19.65 14.79
N THR A 402 -15.63 20.04 14.05
CA THR A 402 -15.59 21.29 13.29
C THR A 402 -15.24 20.99 11.85
N PHE A 403 -16.06 21.47 10.92
CA PHE A 403 -15.75 21.47 9.49
C PHE A 403 -15.60 22.90 9.00
N SER A 404 -14.45 23.23 8.39
CA SER A 404 -14.23 24.50 7.71
C SER A 404 -14.06 24.27 6.20
N ILE A 405 -14.83 24.97 5.38
CA ILE A 405 -14.74 24.90 3.92
C ILE A 405 -14.37 26.28 3.34
N GLU A 406 -13.35 26.28 2.49
CA GLU A 406 -12.79 27.45 1.82
C GLU A 406 -12.99 27.40 0.30
N ALA A 407 -12.96 26.19 -0.30
CA ALA A 407 -13.25 25.92 -1.71
C ALA A 407 -13.49 24.41 -1.96
N GLY A 408 -13.79 24.05 -3.20
CA GLY A 408 -14.08 22.68 -3.66
C GLY A 408 -15.57 22.41 -3.88
N THR A 409 -15.94 21.16 -4.13
CA THR A 409 -17.32 20.78 -4.45
C THR A 409 -17.85 19.65 -3.57
N ILE A 410 -19.09 19.79 -3.09
CA ILE A 410 -19.81 18.75 -2.36
C ILE A 410 -21.19 18.65 -2.99
N GLY A 411 -21.52 17.52 -3.60
CA GLY A 411 -22.78 17.35 -4.32
C GLY A 411 -23.05 15.93 -4.76
N ASN A 412 -24.29 15.64 -5.13
CA ASN A 412 -24.75 14.30 -5.56
C ASN A 412 -24.53 13.22 -4.48
N ASN A 413 -24.57 13.61 -3.21
CA ASN A 413 -24.53 12.66 -2.11
C ASN A 413 -25.96 12.40 -1.59
N SER A 414 -26.18 11.24 -0.99
CA SER A 414 -27.52 10.82 -0.57
C SER A 414 -27.53 10.29 0.86
N ALA A 415 -28.53 10.67 1.64
CA ALA A 415 -28.80 10.15 2.97
C ALA A 415 -30.27 9.75 3.07
N SER A 416 -30.61 8.69 3.80
CA SER A 416 -32.01 8.25 3.92
C SER A 416 -32.87 9.13 4.83
N SER A 417 -32.24 9.94 5.70
CA SER A 417 -32.97 10.85 6.58
C SER A 417 -32.65 12.32 6.30
N TYR A 418 -31.43 12.78 6.60
CA TYR A 418 -31.09 14.20 6.49
C TYR A 418 -29.65 14.43 6.00
N GLY A 419 -29.44 15.57 5.34
CA GLY A 419 -28.12 15.99 4.87
C GLY A 419 -27.57 15.04 3.82
N GLY A 420 -28.15 15.05 2.61
CA GLY A 420 -27.60 14.32 1.48
C GLY A 420 -26.13 14.68 1.30
N ASP A 421 -25.84 15.98 1.19
CA ASP A 421 -24.48 16.51 1.12
C ASP A 421 -23.88 16.75 2.51
N ILE A 422 -24.45 17.63 3.35
CA ILE A 422 -23.91 17.91 4.69
C ILE A 422 -24.99 17.79 5.77
N PHE A 423 -24.66 17.08 6.85
CA PHE A 423 -25.42 17.11 8.10
C PHE A 423 -24.57 17.71 9.23
N VAL A 424 -25.12 18.70 9.94
CA VAL A 424 -24.40 19.47 10.96
C VAL A 424 -24.99 19.23 12.35
N TRP A 425 -24.20 18.62 13.22
CA TRP A 425 -24.44 18.54 14.67
C TRP A 425 -23.35 19.26 15.47
N GLY A 426 -22.12 19.30 14.95
CA GLY A 426 -21.04 20.14 15.45
C GLY A 426 -21.07 21.56 14.87
N SER A 427 -19.89 22.07 14.51
CA SER A 427 -19.72 23.41 13.95
C SER A 427 -19.36 23.36 12.46
N LEU A 428 -20.04 24.15 11.63
CA LEU A 428 -19.70 24.37 10.23
C LEU A 428 -19.26 25.82 10.03
N ASN A 429 -18.04 26.00 9.53
CA ASN A 429 -17.48 27.29 9.18
C ASN A 429 -17.40 27.41 7.65
N LEU A 430 -18.01 28.46 7.08
CA LEU A 430 -17.91 28.78 5.66
C LEU A 430 -16.99 30.00 5.48
N ARG A 431 -16.01 29.87 4.58
CA ARG A 431 -15.10 30.94 4.13
C ARG A 431 -14.94 30.84 2.61
N GLY A 432 -14.58 31.94 1.95
CA GLY A 432 -14.32 31.89 0.50
C GLY A 432 -15.60 31.61 -0.30
N ALA A 433 -15.47 31.32 -1.60
CA ALA A 433 -16.64 31.24 -2.46
C ALA A 433 -17.61 30.15 -2.01
N ALA A 434 -18.88 30.50 -1.79
CA ALA A 434 -19.90 29.51 -1.41
C ALA A 434 -19.95 28.45 -2.53
N PRO A 435 -19.67 27.17 -2.24
CA PRO A 435 -19.68 26.15 -3.26
C PRO A 435 -21.09 26.05 -3.85
N ASP A 436 -21.16 25.79 -5.17
CA ASP A 436 -22.42 25.68 -5.88
C ASP A 436 -23.35 24.67 -5.20
N THR A 437 -24.59 25.09 -4.90
CA THR A 437 -25.74 24.27 -4.49
C THR A 437 -25.43 23.11 -3.51
N ILE A 438 -24.86 23.39 -2.34
CA ILE A 438 -24.75 22.39 -1.27
C ILE A 438 -26.10 22.23 -0.54
N GLY A 439 -26.57 20.99 -0.38
CA GLY A 439 -27.68 20.67 0.52
C GLY A 439 -27.22 20.51 1.98
N ILE A 440 -27.63 21.43 2.86
CA ILE A 440 -27.23 21.42 4.28
C ILE A 440 -28.43 21.15 5.19
N ALA A 441 -28.30 20.20 6.11
CA ALA A 441 -29.24 19.92 7.18
C ALA A 441 -28.61 20.20 8.55
N LEU A 442 -29.35 20.86 9.45
CA LEU A 442 -28.89 21.28 10.77
C LEU A 442 -29.66 20.57 11.89
N VAL A 443 -28.96 20.20 12.97
CA VAL A 443 -29.59 19.82 14.25
C VAL A 443 -30.12 21.08 14.94
N LYS A 444 -31.14 20.93 15.77
CA LYS A 444 -31.68 22.03 16.57
C LYS A 444 -30.58 22.73 17.38
N ASP A 445 -30.68 24.06 17.45
CA ASP A 445 -29.76 24.91 18.23
C ASP A 445 -28.30 24.84 17.74
N THR A 446 -28.06 24.39 16.49
CA THR A 446 -26.78 24.50 15.78
C THR A 446 -26.83 25.63 14.75
N TYR A 447 -25.68 26.24 14.48
CA TYR A 447 -25.55 27.41 13.62
C TYR A 447 -24.37 27.23 12.65
N ILE A 448 -24.45 27.91 11.52
CA ILE A 448 -23.35 28.01 10.56
C ILE A 448 -22.56 29.29 10.88
N ASN A 449 -21.25 29.18 11.04
CA ASN A 449 -20.39 30.34 11.24
C ASN A 449 -19.90 30.84 9.87
N LEU A 450 -20.12 32.13 9.60
CA LEU A 450 -19.52 32.83 8.47
C LEU A 450 -18.29 33.56 8.99
N THR A 451 -17.11 33.27 8.46
CA THR A 451 -15.84 33.79 9.04
C THR A 451 -14.98 34.53 8.00
N GLY A 452 -15.64 35.17 7.03
CA GLY A 452 -15.05 36.01 5.98
C GLY A 452 -16.05 36.35 4.87
N PRO A 453 -15.67 37.18 3.87
CA PRO A 453 -16.56 37.50 2.74
C PRO A 453 -16.83 36.25 1.88
N LEU A 454 -18.11 35.97 1.63
CA LEU A 454 -18.54 34.99 0.63
C LEU A 454 -18.29 35.56 -0.77
N GLY A 455 -17.36 34.97 -1.52
CA GLY A 455 -17.14 35.29 -2.95
C GLY A 455 -17.99 34.41 -3.89
N GLY A 456 -18.01 34.71 -5.19
CA GLY A 456 -18.58 33.83 -6.22
C GLY A 456 -19.97 34.23 -6.75
N THR A 457 -20.29 33.78 -7.96
CA THR A 457 -21.57 34.01 -8.67
C THR A 457 -22.54 32.82 -8.58
N GLY A 458 -22.19 31.79 -7.81
CA GLY A 458 -22.93 30.54 -7.69
C GLY A 458 -24.22 30.66 -6.87
N THR A 459 -25.23 29.88 -7.24
CA THR A 459 -26.50 29.79 -6.52
C THR A 459 -26.27 29.24 -5.11
N ALA A 460 -26.73 30.00 -4.13
CA ALA A 460 -26.40 29.84 -2.72
C ALA A 460 -26.89 28.53 -2.06
N ALA A 461 -26.20 28.15 -0.97
CA ALA A 461 -26.48 26.97 -0.15
C ALA A 461 -27.97 26.90 0.27
N ILE A 462 -28.59 25.74 0.03
CA ILE A 462 -29.97 25.47 0.46
C ILE A 462 -29.90 24.91 1.87
N VAL A 463 -30.26 25.72 2.86
CA VAL A 463 -30.39 25.30 4.26
C VAL A 463 -31.83 24.82 4.48
N LEU A 464 -32.02 23.51 4.63
CA LEU A 464 -33.32 22.94 4.94
C LEU A 464 -33.47 22.79 6.46
N PRO A 465 -34.50 23.38 7.09
CA PRO A 465 -34.70 23.18 8.51
C PRO A 465 -35.06 21.72 8.81
N GLY A 466 -34.26 21.06 9.64
CA GLY A 466 -34.56 19.74 10.18
C GLY A 466 -35.75 19.78 11.15
N ILE A 467 -36.50 18.68 11.24
CA ILE A 467 -37.78 18.54 11.95
C ILE A 467 -37.68 18.69 13.49
N PHE A 468 -36.48 18.94 14.04
CA PHE A 468 -36.34 19.37 15.43
C PHE A 468 -36.58 20.89 15.55
N ASN A 469 -37.86 21.32 15.46
CA ASN A 469 -38.40 22.65 15.80
C ASN A 469 -37.49 23.90 15.66
N SER A 470 -37.83 24.74 14.67
CA SER A 470 -37.55 26.19 14.51
C SER A 470 -36.10 26.66 14.76
N ILE A 471 -35.36 26.89 13.67
CA ILE A 471 -33.96 27.36 13.69
C ILE A 471 -33.92 28.90 13.70
N PRO A 472 -33.14 29.54 14.59
CA PRO A 472 -32.61 30.88 14.37
C PRO A 472 -31.31 30.79 13.56
N PHE A 473 -31.17 31.52 12.45
CA PHE A 473 -29.88 31.73 11.77
C PHE A 473 -29.17 32.95 12.38
N SER A 474 -27.89 32.84 12.77
CA SER A 474 -27.11 33.97 13.30
C SER A 474 -26.15 34.50 12.25
N LEU A 475 -26.18 35.82 12.05
CA LEU A 475 -25.41 36.56 11.05
C LEU A 475 -24.82 37.79 11.74
N ASP A 476 -23.51 38.01 11.62
CA ASP A 476 -22.88 39.24 12.11
C ASP A 476 -23.32 40.44 11.26
N LEU A 477 -24.03 41.38 11.89
CA LEU A 477 -24.77 42.47 11.23
C LEU A 477 -23.86 43.51 10.56
N GLU A 478 -22.68 43.78 11.13
CA GLU A 478 -21.75 44.75 10.56
C GLU A 478 -20.98 44.15 9.37
N GLU A 479 -20.77 42.83 9.34
CA GLU A 479 -20.18 42.13 8.18
C GLU A 479 -21.18 41.82 7.06
N ALA A 480 -22.47 41.70 7.36
CA ALA A 480 -23.53 41.37 6.40
C ALA A 480 -24.17 42.59 5.72
N LYS A 481 -23.75 43.80 6.08
CA LYS A 481 -24.23 45.05 5.50
C LYS A 481 -24.03 45.05 3.97
N ASP A 482 -25.11 45.37 3.25
CA ASP A 482 -25.15 45.43 1.78
C ASP A 482 -24.93 44.07 1.06
N LYS A 483 -25.05 42.95 1.78
CA LYS A 483 -24.96 41.59 1.22
C LYS A 483 -26.35 40.92 1.11
N PRO A 484 -26.55 40.00 0.15
CA PRO A 484 -27.77 39.22 0.05
C PRO A 484 -27.93 38.31 1.29
N VAL A 485 -29.09 38.37 1.94
CA VAL A 485 -29.52 37.51 3.04
C VAL A 485 -30.74 36.72 2.57
N LEU A 486 -30.55 35.43 2.34
CA LEU A 486 -31.47 34.63 1.55
C LEU A 486 -32.69 34.17 2.34
N ALA A 487 -33.86 34.50 1.79
CA ALA A 487 -35.13 33.84 2.06
C ALA A 487 -35.43 32.83 0.93
N ASN A 488 -35.89 31.65 1.37
CA ASN A 488 -36.19 30.41 0.67
C ASN A 488 -36.74 30.51 -0.78
N GLY A 489 -36.27 29.62 -1.67
CA GLY A 489 -36.83 29.34 -3.00
C GLY A 489 -37.52 27.97 -3.01
N GLY A 490 -38.81 27.95 -3.37
CA GLY A 490 -39.73 26.83 -3.15
C GLY A 490 -39.48 25.56 -3.95
N ILE A 491 -39.86 24.43 -3.36
CA ILE A 491 -40.10 23.15 -4.04
C ILE A 491 -41.61 22.91 -4.00
N GLY A 492 -42.18 22.55 -5.17
CA GLY A 492 -43.60 22.34 -5.36
C GLY A 492 -44.18 21.31 -4.38
N GLY A 493 -45.27 21.69 -3.72
CA GLY A 493 -45.97 20.87 -2.73
C GLY A 493 -46.22 21.60 -1.41
N GLY A 494 -46.97 22.72 -1.48
CA GLY A 494 -47.66 23.35 -0.35
C GLY A 494 -46.99 23.34 1.03
N PHE A 495 -46.00 24.20 1.26
CA PHE A 495 -45.66 24.67 2.61
C PHE A 495 -45.36 26.18 2.58
N THR A 496 -46.21 26.95 3.23
CA THR A 496 -45.99 28.37 3.53
C THR A 496 -45.22 28.45 4.84
N ALA A 497 -43.91 28.73 4.79
CA ALA A 497 -43.13 29.02 5.99
C ALA A 497 -42.78 30.51 6.02
N ALA A 498 -43.24 31.16 7.10
CA ALA A 498 -43.09 32.59 7.35
C ALA A 498 -41.62 33.02 7.43
N VAL A 499 -41.36 34.25 6.98
CA VAL A 499 -40.13 35.03 7.13
C VAL A 499 -39.93 35.44 8.60
N SER A 500 -40.00 34.49 9.53
CA SER A 500 -39.86 34.75 10.96
C SER A 500 -38.71 33.92 11.49
N ARG A 501 -37.69 34.59 12.05
CA ARG A 501 -36.60 34.06 12.89
C ARG A 501 -35.25 33.87 12.19
N PHE A 502 -34.68 34.96 11.69
CA PHE A 502 -33.24 35.21 11.84
C PHE A 502 -32.98 35.51 13.32
N GLY A 503 -32.06 34.80 13.97
CA GLY A 503 -31.61 35.07 15.34
C GLY A 503 -30.40 35.98 15.29
N LEU A 504 -30.61 37.29 15.35
CA LEU A 504 -29.54 38.29 15.38
C LEU A 504 -28.96 38.35 16.80
N HIS A 505 -27.66 38.13 16.97
CA HIS A 505 -26.96 38.39 18.24
C HIS A 505 -26.24 39.75 18.12
N GLY A 506 -26.83 40.78 18.73
CA GLY A 506 -26.51 42.20 18.60
C GLY A 506 -27.79 43.02 18.68
N ASP A 507 -27.72 44.33 18.97
CA ASP A 507 -28.94 45.16 19.01
C ASP A 507 -29.59 45.20 17.62
N ALA A 508 -30.63 44.38 17.43
CA ALA A 508 -31.39 44.27 16.20
C ALA A 508 -32.25 45.52 15.92
N ALA A 509 -32.30 46.47 16.87
CA ALA A 509 -32.91 47.77 16.67
C ALA A 509 -32.08 48.60 15.67
N GLY A 510 -32.32 48.40 14.38
CA GLY A 510 -31.66 49.18 13.34
C GLY A 510 -31.39 48.47 12.02
N TYR A 511 -31.97 47.30 11.73
CA TYR A 511 -31.75 46.60 10.45
C TYR A 511 -33.04 45.97 9.89
N THR A 512 -33.15 45.85 8.55
CA THR A 512 -34.29 45.27 7.80
C THR A 512 -33.81 44.52 6.54
N VAL A 513 -34.62 43.61 5.99
CA VAL A 513 -34.33 42.93 4.71
C VAL A 513 -35.26 43.49 3.64
N ASP A 514 -34.70 43.99 2.54
CA ASP A 514 -35.50 44.59 1.47
C ASP A 514 -36.17 43.54 0.57
N SER A 515 -36.99 44.01 -0.38
CA SER A 515 -37.70 43.14 -1.33
C SER A 515 -36.80 42.34 -2.29
N SER A 516 -35.50 42.66 -2.34
CA SER A 516 -34.48 41.89 -3.07
C SER A 516 -33.72 40.90 -2.17
N GLY A 517 -34.09 40.79 -0.89
CA GLY A 517 -33.42 39.92 0.06
C GLY A 517 -32.09 40.48 0.57
N ILE A 518 -31.86 41.80 0.53
CA ILE A 518 -30.61 42.41 1.04
C ILE A 518 -30.83 42.95 2.44
N LEU A 519 -29.92 42.64 3.38
CA LEU A 519 -29.93 43.19 4.73
C LEU A 519 -29.40 44.64 4.73
N ARG A 520 -30.24 45.56 5.21
CA ARG A 520 -29.98 47.01 5.24
C ARG A 520 -30.10 47.54 6.67
N LYS A 521 -29.27 48.53 6.99
CA LYS A 521 -29.42 49.32 8.23
C LYS A 521 -30.61 50.27 8.07
N LEU A 522 -31.56 50.21 9.00
CA LEU A 522 -32.62 51.22 9.14
C LEU A 522 -31.96 52.58 9.45
N PRO A 523 -32.46 53.67 8.85
CA PRO A 523 -31.89 55.00 9.01
C PRO A 523 -31.91 55.51 10.46
#